data_AF-A0A975VC25-F1
#
_entry.id   AF-A0A975VC25-F1
#
_cell.length_a   1.000
_cell.length_b   1.000
_cell.length_c   1.000
_cell.angle_alpha   90.00
_cell.angle_beta   90.00
_cell.angle_gamma   90.00
#
_symmetry.space_group_name_H-M   'P 1'
#
loop_
_entity.id
_entity.type
_entity.pdbx_description
1 polymer ?
#
loop_
_entity_poly.entity_id
_entity_poly.type
_entity_poly.pdbx_seq_one_letter_code
_entity_poly.pdbx_strand_id
1 'polypeptide(L)' 'MPNMDYELFYQQGISCYCWGLPKPYVRLALRAVCKRYAQRFGPVAFWQFRAFAYGLRGLNYAGQRERFVQGD' A
#
# COMPACT_ATOMS: atom_id res chain seq x y z
N MET A 1 9.66 -12.54 -12.69
CA MET A 1 10.42 -11.51 -11.93
C MET A 1 9.45 -10.88 -10.93
N PRO A 2 9.74 -10.84 -9.62
CA PRO A 2 8.83 -10.22 -8.67
C PRO A 2 8.60 -8.74 -9.04
N ASN A 3 7.35 -8.29 -9.01
CA ASN A 3 7.01 -6.90 -9.33
C ASN A 3 7.37 -6.03 -8.11
N MET A 4 8.64 -5.64 -8.03
CA MET A 4 9.20 -4.85 -6.92
C MET A 4 8.46 -3.52 -6.70
N ASP A 5 7.92 -2.96 -7.77
CA ASP A 5 7.15 -1.72 -7.76
C ASP A 5 5.76 -1.93 -7.14
N TYR A 6 5.14 -3.09 -7.38
CA TYR A 6 3.91 -3.47 -6.67
C TYR A 6 4.18 -3.60 -5.17
N GLU A 7 5.23 -4.33 -4.81
CA GLU A 7 5.58 -4.59 -3.42
C GLU A 7 5.84 -3.29 -2.64
N LEU A 8 6.56 -2.34 -3.24
CA LEU A 8 6.85 -1.05 -2.62
C LEU A 8 5.58 -0.28 -2.22
N PHE A 9 4.63 -0.14 -3.14
CA PHE A 9 3.39 0.59 -2.88
C PHE A 9 2.47 -0.18 -1.94
N TYR A 10 2.38 -1.50 -2.12
CA TYR A 10 1.59 -2.40 -1.27
C TYR A 10 2.06 -2.35 0.18
N GLN A 11 3.36 -2.51 0.45
CA GLN A 11 3.94 -2.47 1.80
C GLN A 11 3.72 -1.14 2.50
N GLN A 12 3.81 -0.02 1.76
CA GLN A 12 3.52 1.29 2.32
C GLN A 12 2.03 1.42 2.70
N GLY A 13 1.13 0.85 1.89
CA GLY A 13 -0.29 0.75 2.20
C GLY A 13 -0.56 -0.12 3.44
N ILE A 14 0.04 -1.31 3.51
CA ILE A 14 -0.05 -2.22 4.66
C ILE A 14 0.44 -1.54 5.93
N SER A 15 1.56 -0.81 5.87
CA SER A 15 2.04 -0.03 7.01
C SER A 15 0.98 0.97 7.48
N CYS A 16 0.32 1.69 6.58
CA CYS A 16 -0.76 2.60 6.98
C CYS A 16 -1.94 1.88 7.66
N TYR A 17 -2.28 0.66 7.20
CA TYR A 17 -3.31 -0.18 7.80
C TYR A 17 -2.92 -0.68 9.20
N CYS A 18 -1.74 -1.29 9.34
CA CYS A 18 -1.27 -1.86 10.61
C CYS A 18 -1.15 -0.80 11.71
N TRP A 19 -0.75 0.42 11.36
CA TRP A 19 -0.63 1.54 12.29
C TRP A 19 -1.94 2.30 12.50
N GLY A 20 -3.03 1.92 11.82
CA GLY A 20 -4.34 2.57 11.97
C GLY A 20 -4.34 4.06 11.62
N LEU A 21 -3.53 4.48 10.64
CA LEU A 21 -3.25 5.89 10.42
C LEU A 21 -4.50 6.69 10.01
N PRO A 22 -4.70 7.91 10.53
CA PRO A 22 -5.77 8.81 10.09
C PRO A 22 -5.61 9.21 8.62
N LYS A 23 -6.73 9.50 7.93
CA LYS A 23 -6.75 9.88 6.50
C LYS A 23 -5.70 10.92 6.09
N PRO A 24 -5.45 12.01 6.84
CA PRO A 24 -4.41 12.98 6.47
C PRO A 24 -3.00 12.36 6.39
N TYR A 25 -2.65 11.49 7.34
CA TYR A 25 -1.35 10.82 7.38
C TYR A 25 -1.22 9.76 6.29
N VAL A 26 -2.30 9.05 5.97
CA VAL A 26 -2.34 8.13 4.82
C VAL A 26 -2.04 8.86 3.51
N ARG A 27 -2.64 10.04 3.30
CA ARG A 27 -2.37 10.87 2.11
C ARG A 27 -0.91 11.35 2.09
N LEU A 28 -0.35 11.70 3.24
CA LEU A 28 1.05 12.11 3.34
C LEU A 28 1.99 10.96 2.97
N ALA A 29 1.73 9.75 3.48
CA ALA A 29 2.48 8.55 3.14
C ALA A 29 2.40 8.23 1.64
N LEU A 30 1.21 8.30 1.04
CA LEU A 30 1.02 8.11 -0.40
C LEU A 30 1.82 9.14 -1.23
N ARG A 31 1.74 10.43 -0.86
CA ARG A 31 2.52 11.49 -1.53
C ARG A 31 4.03 11.24 -1.41
N ALA A 32 4.50 10.80 -0.25
CA ALA A 32 5.91 10.52 -0.01
C ALA A 32 6.42 9.36 -0.88
N VAL A 33 5.67 8.24 -0.97
CA VAL A 33 6.07 7.11 -1.82
C VAL A 33 6.01 7.47 -3.31
N CYS A 34 4.98 8.22 -3.75
CA CYS A 34 4.89 8.72 -5.12
C CYS A 34 6.09 9.62 -5.47
N LYS A 35 6.44 10.57 -4.59
CA LYS A 35 7.57 11.49 -4.80
C LYS A 35 8.89 10.72 -4.89
N ARG A 36 9.13 9.79 -3.97
CA ARG A 36 10.36 8.98 -3.93
C ARG A 36 10.49 8.08 -5.15
N TYR A 37 9.40 7.46 -5.58
CA TYR A 37 9.37 6.64 -6.80
C TYR A 37 9.63 7.51 -8.03
N ALA A 38 8.93 8.64 -8.16
CA ALA A 38 9.09 9.57 -9.27
C ALA A 38 10.52 10.08 -9.46
N GLN A 39 11.20 10.37 -8.36
CA GLN A 39 12.60 10.80 -8.37
C GLN A 39 13.58 9.72 -8.85
N ARG A 40 13.25 8.44 -8.69
CA ARG A 40 14.18 7.33 -8.95
C ARG A 40 13.88 6.56 -10.23
N PHE A 41 12.61 6.42 -10.59
CA PHE A 41 12.14 5.53 -11.65
C PHE A 41 11.25 6.22 -12.68
N GLY A 42 10.84 7.48 -12.44
CA GLY A 42 9.95 8.21 -13.32
C GLY A 42 8.47 8.10 -12.95
N PRO A 43 7.54 8.40 -13.87
CA PRO A 43 6.14 8.65 -13.53
C PRO A 43 5.47 7.47 -12.83
N VAL A 44 4.62 7.78 -11.84
CA VAL A 44 3.83 6.78 -11.11
C VAL A 44 2.64 6.34 -11.96
N ALA A 45 2.51 5.04 -12.18
CA ALA A 45 1.42 4.45 -12.93
C ALA A 45 0.16 4.24 -12.05
N PHE A 46 -1.03 4.25 -12.67
CA PHE A 46 -2.29 4.10 -11.95
C PHE A 46 -2.38 2.80 -11.12
N TRP A 47 -1.79 1.72 -11.62
CA TRP A 47 -1.81 0.42 -10.94
C TRP A 47 -1.01 0.44 -9.61
N GLN A 48 -0.02 1.31 -9.46
CA GLN A 48 0.73 1.47 -8.20
C GLN A 48 -0.15 2.09 -7.09
N PHE A 49 -1.05 3.00 -7.44
CA PHE A 49 -2.06 3.51 -6.50
C PHE A 49 -3.02 2.40 -6.06
N ARG A 50 -3.39 1.49 -6.96
CA ARG A 50 -4.21 0.32 -6.60
C ARG A 50 -3.49 -0.60 -5.64
N ALA A 51 -2.19 -0.85 -5.84
CA ALA A 51 -1.36 -1.64 -4.93
C ALA A 51 -1.32 -1.04 -3.51
N PHE A 52 -1.12 0.28 -3.40
CA PHE A 52 -1.20 1.00 -2.13
C PHE A 52 -2.59 0.87 -1.48
N ALA A 53 -3.66 1.03 -2.26
CA ALA A 53 -5.02 0.91 -1.76
C ALA A 53 -5.36 -0.51 -1.28
N TYR A 54 -4.79 -1.54 -1.92
CA TYR A 54 -4.94 -2.93 -1.48
C TYR A 54 -4.30 -3.14 -0.11
N GLY A 55 -3.06 -2.68 0.06
CA GLY A 55 -2.38 -2.71 1.35
C GLY A 55 -3.11 -1.91 2.43
N LEU A 56 -3.62 -0.72 2.10
CA LEU A 56 -4.37 0.14 3.03
C LEU A 56 -5.67 -0.53 3.53
N ARG A 57 -6.24 -1.45 2.76
CA ARG A 57 -7.43 -2.23 3.14
C ARG A 57 -7.09 -3.50 3.94
N GLY A 58 -5.80 -3.77 4.18
CA GLY A 58 -5.34 -5.01 4.81
C GLY A 58 -5.65 -6.25 3.97
N LEU A 59 -5.75 -6.09 2.64
CA LEU A 59 -5.95 -7.21 1.73
C LEU A 59 -4.60 -7.86 1.43
N ASN A 60 -4.55 -9.18 1.37
CA ASN A 60 -3.39 -9.92 0.90
C ASN A 60 -3.22 -9.80 -0.63
N TYR A 61 -2.17 -10.41 -1.18
CA TYR A 61 -1.85 -10.39 -2.62
C TYR A 61 -2.96 -10.93 -3.54
N ALA A 62 -3.90 -11.71 -3.01
CA ALA A 62 -5.08 -12.21 -3.73
C ALA A 62 -6.29 -11.26 -3.64
N GLY A 63 -6.15 -10.09 -2.99
CA GLY A 63 -7.27 -9.17 -2.75
C GLY A 63 -8.21 -9.64 -1.64
N GLN A 64 -7.78 -10.58 -0.81
CA GLN A 64 -8.59 -11.16 0.27
C GLN A 64 -8.17 -10.58 1.62
N ARG A 65 -9.13 -10.30 2.50
CA ARG A 65 -8.85 -10.00 3.90
C ARG A 65 -8.87 -11.34 4.64
N GLU A 66 -7.80 -11.69 5.35
CA GLU A 66 -7.91 -12.77 6.33
C GLU A 66 -8.98 -12.38 7.33
N ARG A 67 -10.04 -13.19 7.41
CA ARG A 67 -11.04 -13.01 8.47
C ARG A 67 -10.30 -13.30 9.77
N PHE A 68 -10.29 -12.32 10.67
CA PHE A 68 -9.87 -12.55 12.04
C PHE A 68 -10.89 -13.54 12.63
N VAL A 69 -10.55 -14.83 12.61
CA VAL A 69 -11.28 -15.82 13.37
C VAL A 69 -10.82 -15.58 14.80
N GLN A 70 -11.63 -14.85 15.56
CA GLN A 70 -11.45 -14.71 16.99
C GLN A 70 -11.52 -16.13 17.56
N GLY A 71 -10.38 -16.68 17.93
CA GLY A 71 -10.32 -17.95 18.66
C GLY A 71 -10.99 -17.73 20.02
N ASP A 72 -11.90 -18.65 20.35
CA ASP A 72 -12.55 -18.77 21.66
C ASP A 72 -11.53 -18.92 22.80
#